data_AF-A0A662FGX1-F1
#
_entry.id   AF-A0A662FGX1-F1
#
_cell.length_a   1.000
_cell.length_b   1.000
_cell.length_c   1.000
_cell.angle_alpha   90.00
_cell.angle_beta   90.00
_cell.angle_gamma   90.00
#
_symmetry.space_group_name_H-M   'P 1'
#
loop_
_entity.id
_entity.type
_entity.pdbx_description
1 polymer ?
#
loop_
_entity_poly.entity_id
_entity_poly.type
_entity_poly.pdbx_seq_one_letter_code
_entity_poly.pdbx_strand_id
1 'polypeptide(L)'
;MKYPDNVLTKGKKGIEVRSLVSRGNYVLCEYLDPETGKLADKKKKLILKDDDGKVQEYFIVPLKGDRSLLITPKEKKDVEKQKVWNKGKIEDLIK
;
A
#
# COMPACT_ATOMS: atom_id res chain seq x y z
N MET A 1 -12.33 -15.33 1.47
CA MET A 1 -11.74 -15.33 0.12
C MET A 1 -10.23 -15.46 0.30
N LYS A 2 -9.54 -16.40 -0.38
CA LYS A 2 -8.09 -16.55 -0.19
C LYS A 2 -7.37 -15.58 -1.12
N TYR A 3 -6.61 -14.65 -0.54
CA TYR A 3 -5.81 -13.70 -1.33
C TYR A 3 -4.53 -14.39 -1.86
N PRO A 4 -4.07 -14.04 -3.06
CA PRO A 4 -2.79 -14.51 -3.60
C PRO A 4 -1.58 -14.01 -2.80
N ASP A 5 -0.54 -14.83 -2.66
CA ASP A 5 0.63 -14.51 -1.81
C ASP A 5 1.38 -13.24 -2.25
N ASN A 6 1.36 -12.91 -3.54
CA ASN A 6 2.07 -11.75 -4.10
C ASN A 6 1.44 -10.39 -3.74
N VAL A 7 0.21 -10.37 -3.22
CA VAL A 7 -0.42 -9.16 -2.66
C VAL A 7 -0.37 -9.13 -1.13
N LEU A 8 0.13 -10.20 -0.49
CA LEU A 8 0.30 -10.29 0.95
C LEU A 8 1.59 -9.61 1.41
N THR A 9 1.56 -9.03 2.59
CA THR A 9 2.72 -8.46 3.25
C THR A 9 2.65 -8.68 4.75
N LYS A 10 3.82 -8.74 5.40
CA LYS A 10 3.90 -8.77 6.86
C LYS A 10 3.78 -7.34 7.41
N GLY A 11 2.70 -7.10 8.14
CA GLY A 11 2.48 -5.89 8.94
C GLY A 11 2.94 -6.07 10.38
N LYS A 12 2.61 -5.09 11.23
CA LYS A 12 2.95 -5.15 12.68
C LYS A 12 2.10 -6.17 13.43
N LYS A 13 0.84 -6.36 13.01
CA LYS A 13 -0.14 -7.21 13.71
C LYS A 13 -0.32 -8.58 13.08
N GLY A 14 0.31 -8.84 11.93
CA GLY A 14 0.12 -10.08 11.19
C GLY A 14 0.29 -9.89 9.70
N ILE A 15 -0.33 -10.79 8.94
CA ILE A 15 -0.39 -10.72 7.47
C ILE A 15 -1.47 -9.72 7.06
N GLU A 16 -1.15 -8.86 6.11
CA GLU A 16 -2.02 -7.83 5.55
C GLU A 16 -2.06 -7.98 4.02
N VAL A 17 -3.18 -7.63 3.41
CA VAL A 17 -3.34 -7.54 1.95
C VAL A 17 -3.12 -6.11 1.53
N ARG A 18 -2.24 -5.88 0.54
CA ARG A 18 -2.12 -4.57 -0.08
C ARG A 18 -3.24 -4.38 -1.09
N SER A 19 -4.14 -3.43 -0.84
CA SER A 19 -5.26 -3.13 -1.73
C SER A 19 -5.15 -1.74 -2.36
N LEU A 20 -5.51 -1.65 -3.63
CA LEU A 20 -5.42 -0.44 -4.42
C LEU A 20 -6.58 0.50 -4.07
N VAL A 21 -6.25 1.73 -3.68
CA VAL A 21 -7.24 2.80 -3.48
C VAL A 21 -7.36 3.65 -4.74
N SER A 22 -6.23 4.14 -5.26
CA SER A 22 -6.18 4.92 -6.50
C SER A 22 -4.77 4.88 -7.12
N ARG A 23 -4.67 5.15 -8.42
CA ARG A 23 -3.41 5.20 -9.16
C ARG A 23 -3.46 6.19 -10.33
N GLY A 24 -2.36 6.88 -10.55
CA GLY A 24 -2.05 7.83 -11.63
C GLY A 24 -0.53 8.06 -11.65
N ASN A 25 -0.07 9.31 -11.64
CA ASN A 25 1.36 9.65 -11.37
C ASN A 25 1.79 9.32 -9.91
N TYR A 26 0.87 8.78 -9.13
CA TYR A 26 1.08 8.26 -7.79
C TYR A 26 0.31 6.94 -7.63
N VAL A 27 0.62 6.20 -6.57
CA VAL A 27 -0.16 5.04 -6.13
C VAL A 27 -0.54 5.23 -4.68
N LEU A 28 -1.81 5.04 -4.37
CA LEU A 28 -2.32 5.01 -3.01
C LEU A 28 -2.85 3.62 -2.70
N CYS A 29 -2.33 3.01 -1.65
CA CYS A 29 -2.77 1.71 -1.16
C CYS A 29 -3.25 1.78 0.29
N GLU A 30 -4.13 0.87 0.63
CA GLU A 30 -4.50 0.54 2.00
C GLU A 30 -4.17 -0.92 2.31
N TYR A 31 -4.31 -1.27 3.59
CA TYR A 31 -4.00 -2.59 4.10
C TYR A 31 -5.28 -3.24 4.63
N LEU A 32 -5.65 -4.38 4.06
CA LEU A 32 -6.82 -5.14 4.48
C LEU A 32 -6.39 -6.35 5.29
N ASP A 33 -7.23 -6.74 6.23
CA ASP A 33 -7.14 -8.01 6.92
C ASP A 33 -7.57 -9.12 5.93
N PRO A 34 -6.75 -10.15 5.69
CA PRO A 34 -7.01 -11.17 4.67
C PRO A 34 -8.22 -12.06 4.98
N GLU A 35 -8.61 -12.18 6.25
CA GLU A 35 -9.73 -13.03 6.68
C GLU A 35 -11.06 -12.29 6.55
N THR A 36 -11.09 -11.04 6.98
CA THR A 36 -12.31 -10.23 7.09
C THR A 36 -12.52 -9.26 5.92
N GLY A 37 -11.46 -8.93 5.17
CA GLY A 37 -11.48 -7.93 4.10
C GLY A 37 -11.65 -6.48 4.58
N LYS A 38 -11.64 -6.24 5.90
CA LYS A 38 -11.72 -4.91 6.49
C LYS A 38 -10.33 -4.28 6.59
N LEU A 39 -10.26 -2.97 6.84
CA LEU A 39 -8.97 -2.29 7.07
C LEU A 39 -8.22 -2.90 8.26
N ALA A 40 -6.99 -3.38 8.02
CA ALA A 40 -6.07 -3.87 9.05
C ALA A 40 -5.39 -2.72 9.83
N ASP A 41 -5.22 -1.57 9.17
CA ASP A 41 -4.62 -0.36 9.72
C ASP A 41 -5.30 0.87 9.11
N LYS A 42 -5.30 1.99 9.83
CA LYS A 42 -5.78 3.28 9.31
C LYS A 42 -4.75 3.96 8.41
N LYS A 43 -3.48 3.57 8.47
CA LYS A 43 -2.42 4.12 7.62
C LYS A 43 -2.64 3.72 6.17
N LYS A 44 -2.27 4.62 5.26
CA LYS A 44 -2.17 4.34 3.82
C LYS A 44 -0.72 4.35 3.37
N LYS A 45 -0.42 3.71 2.26
CA LYS A 45 0.88 3.81 1.59
C LYS A 45 0.73 4.68 0.35
N LEU A 46 1.52 5.74 0.28
CA LEU A 46 1.67 6.61 -0.88
C LEU A 46 2.99 6.28 -1.57
N ILE A 47 2.94 6.17 -2.89
CA ILE A 47 4.11 5.98 -3.74
C ILE A 47 4.04 7.06 -4.81
N LEU A 48 5.11 7.81 -4.94
CA LEU A 48 5.29 8.86 -5.94
C LEU A 48 6.42 8.41 -6.87
N LYS A 49 6.22 8.55 -8.17
CA LYS A 49 7.25 8.33 -9.19
C LYS A 49 7.37 9.66 -9.94
N ASP A 50 8.55 10.26 -9.90
CA ASP A 50 8.82 11.46 -10.69
C ASP A 50 9.11 11.11 -12.15
N ASP A 51 9.27 12.14 -12.99
CA ASP A 51 9.47 12.00 -14.43
C ASP A 51 10.83 11.34 -14.77
N ASP A 52 11.79 11.42 -13.85
CA ASP A 52 13.09 10.72 -13.94
C ASP A 52 13.00 9.25 -13.49
N GLY A 53 11.81 8.79 -13.11
CA GLY A 53 11.54 7.43 -12.65
C GLY A 53 11.95 7.15 -11.20
N LYS A 54 12.40 8.17 -10.45
CA LYS A 54 12.77 8.01 -9.05
C LYS A 54 11.52 7.87 -8.19
N VAL A 55 11.54 6.80 -7.39
CA VAL A 55 10.42 6.45 -6.51
C VAL A 55 10.64 6.98 -5.10
N GLN A 56 9.60 7.60 -4.55
CA GLN A 56 9.49 8.00 -3.15
C GLN A 56 8.29 7.30 -2.52
N GLU A 57 8.47 6.84 -1.28
CA GLU A 57 7.44 6.09 -0.56
C GLU A 57 7.17 6.75 0.78
N TYR A 58 5.89 6.80 1.17
CA TYR A 58 5.46 7.32 2.45
C TYR A 58 4.33 6.48 3.02
N PHE A 59 4.33 6.32 4.34
CA PHE A 59 3.12 5.97 5.08
C PHE A 59 2.40 7.26 5.46
N ILE A 60 1.12 7.35 5.11
CA ILE A 60 0.22 8.41 5.57
C ILE A 60 -0.45 7.90 6.84
N VAL A 61 -0.11 8.49 7.98
CA VAL A 61 -0.69 8.14 9.29
C VAL A 61 -1.65 9.26 9.71
N PRO A 62 -2.97 8.98 9.82
CA PRO A 62 -3.93 10.00 10.24
C PRO A 62 -3.71 10.39 11.70
N LEU A 63 -3.86 11.68 12.00
CA LEU A 63 -3.86 12.24 13.35
C LEU A 63 -5.30 12.56 13.79
N LYS A 64 -5.46 13.15 14.98
CA LYS A 64 -6.74 13.75 15.39
C LYS A 64 -7.07 14.96 14.51
N GLY A 65 -8.32 15.07 14.07
CA GLY A 65 -8.78 16.07 13.09
C GLY A 65 -8.40 15.70 11.66
N ASP A 66 -8.24 16.70 10.80
CA ASP A 66 -8.05 16.50 9.34
C ASP A 66 -6.56 16.50 8.92
N ARG A 67 -5.65 16.20 9.84
CA ARG A 67 -4.19 16.22 9.60
C ARG A 67 -3.64 14.80 9.52
N SER A 68 -2.55 14.64 8.75
CA SER A 68 -1.82 13.38 8.63
C SER A 68 -0.31 13.61 8.67
N LEU A 69 0.44 12.60 9.16
CA LEU A 69 1.89 12.56 9.06
C LEU A 69 2.30 11.72 7.85
N LEU A 70 3.31 12.19 7.12
CA LEU A 70 4.02 11.39 6.12
C LEU A 70 5.29 10.83 6.76
N ILE A 71 5.43 9.51 6.77
CA ILE A 71 6.56 8.82 7.36
C ILE A 71 7.27 8.01 6.28
N THR A 72 8.55 8.28 6.07
CA THR A 72 9.38 7.48 5.16
C THR A 72 9.55 6.05 5.73
N PRO A 73 9.32 5.00 4.93
CA PRO A 73 9.62 3.63 5.34
C PRO A 73 11.09 3.46 5.73
N LYS A 74 11.37 2.73 6.82
CA LYS A 74 12.75 2.40 7.22
C LYS A 74 13.46 1.53 6.18
N GLU A 75 12.72 0.61 5.56
CA GLU A 75 13.21 -0.26 4.50
C GLU A 75 12.55 0.14 3.19
N LYS A 76 13.36 0.44 2.18
CA LYS A 76 12.89 0.57 0.81
C LYS A 76 12.78 -0.82 0.22
N LYS A 77 11.55 -1.24 -0.07
CA LYS A 77 11.31 -2.48 -0.81
C LYS A 77 11.29 -2.13 -2.29
N ASP A 78 11.74 -3.07 -3.11
CA ASP A 78 11.62 -2.95 -4.56
C ASP A 78 10.13 -2.91 -4.95
N VAL A 79 9.61 -1.71 -5.18
CA VAL A 79 8.20 -1.45 -5.48
C VAL A 79 7.79 -1.97 -6.86
N GLU A 80 8.73 -2.13 -7.78
CA GLU A 80 8.48 -2.66 -9.13
C GLU A 80 8.13 -4.15 -9.09
N LYS A 81 8.68 -4.88 -8.12
CA LYS A 81 8.37 -6.30 -7.92
C LYS A 81 7.09 -6.56 -7.12
N GLN A 82 6.45 -5.51 -6.63
CA GLN A 82 5.30 -5.64 -5.75
C GLN A 82 3.99 -5.62 -6.53
N LYS A 83 3.02 -6.41 -6.07
CA LYS A 83 1.66 -6.44 -6.61
C LYS A 83 0.68 -5.79 -5.64
N VAL A 84 -0.51 -5.48 -6.16
CA VAL A 84 -1.63 -4.93 -5.41
C VAL A 84 -2.93 -5.64 -5.79
N TRP A 85 -3.82 -5.77 -4.81
CA TRP A 85 -5.18 -6.27 -5.02
C TRP A 85 -6.11 -5.14 -5.47
N ASN A 86 -6.70 -5.29 -6.65
CA ASN A 86 -7.70 -4.37 -7.20
C ASN A 86 -9.00 -5.12 -7.50
N LYS A 87 -9.93 -5.11 -6.53
CA LYS A 87 -11.32 -5.59 -6.69
C LYS A 87 -11.45 -6.95 -7.41
N GLY A 88 -10.66 -7.95 -7.03
CA GLY A 88 -10.67 -9.27 -7.69
C GLY A 88 -9.46 -9.58 -8.56
N LYS A 89 -8.64 -8.57 -8.87
CA LYS A 89 -7.50 -8.70 -9.78
C LYS A 89 -6.18 -8.42 -9.09
N ILE A 90 -5.14 -9.12 -9.53
CA ILE A 90 -3.76 -8.84 -9.16
C ILE A 90 -3.19 -7.90 -10.22
N GLU A 91 -2.58 -6.81 -9.78
CA GLU A 91 -1.94 -5.84 -10.67
C GLU A 91 -0.56 -5.45 -10.15
N ASP A 92 0.28 -4.91 -11.03
CA ASP A 92 1.51 -4.24 -10.62
C ASP A 92 1.20 -3.04 -9.74
N LEU A 93 1.99 -2.90 -8.68
CA LEU A 93 1.85 -1.80 -7.74
C LEU A 93 2.06 -0.47 -8.46
N ILE A 94 3.18 -0.36 -9.18
CA ILE A 94 3.54 0.79 -10.01
C ILE A 94 3.56 0.36 -11.48
N LYS A 95 3.30 1.30 -12.38
CA LYS A 95 3.39 1.09 -13.84
C LYS A 95 4.62 1.80 -14.41
#